data_AF-A0A7S3NDN1-F1
#
_entry.id   AF-A0A7S3NDN1-F1
#
_cell.length_a   1.000
_cell.length_b   1.000
_cell.length_c   1.000
_cell.angle_alpha   90.00
_cell.angle_beta   90.00
_cell.angle_gamma   90.00
#
_symmetry.space_group_name_H-M   'P 1'
#
loop_
_entity.id
_entity.type
_entity.pdbx_description
1 polymer ?
#
loop_
_entity_poly.entity_id
_entity_poly.type
_entity_poly.pdbx_seq_one_letter_code
_entity_poly.pdbx_strand_id
1 'polypeptide(L)'
;IQMEEEFDGDDGGEEVEDGGDGENEQSPQPDAQAADEPGKMGAVSNDAEKDPNIIQNPEIAFIFNPNRDAFPAKPYYEDGAPSMYSNEKAAKRKALMEEPIVQEAIRDFMNLFHLTSQKIVTRDVYFKVFIKIGQILRPKTEAEDLQKLIKEDFDRDNGNNQQDTITEEKLYSSLFELADLWC
;
A
#
# COMPACT_ATOMS: atom_id res chain seq x y z
N ILE A 1 -18.67 46.66 33.33
CA ILE A 1 -17.26 47.12 33.38
C ILE A 1 -16.65 46.66 32.07
N GLN A 2 -16.35 47.63 31.22
CA GLN A 2 -15.63 47.47 29.95
C GLN A 2 -14.22 46.96 30.25
N MET A 3 -13.65 46.18 29.34
CA MET A 3 -12.27 46.35 28.91
C MET A 3 -12.10 45.70 27.54
N GLU A 4 -11.93 46.58 26.56
CA GLU A 4 -11.43 46.35 25.22
C GLU A 4 -9.94 46.02 25.32
N GLU A 5 -9.44 45.06 24.54
CA GLU A 5 -8.04 45.04 24.13
C GLU A 5 -7.97 44.76 22.62
N GLU A 6 -7.59 45.82 21.91
CA GLU A 6 -7.15 45.85 20.53
C GLU A 6 -5.78 45.17 20.42
N PHE A 7 -5.54 44.40 19.36
CA PHE A 7 -4.19 44.03 18.94
C PHE A 7 -4.06 44.28 17.44
N ASP A 8 -3.35 45.36 17.13
CA ASP A 8 -2.96 45.77 15.77
C ASP A 8 -1.85 44.87 15.21
N GLY A 9 -1.86 44.78 13.88
CA GLY A 9 -1.09 43.82 13.08
C GLY A 9 0.39 44.12 12.88
N ASP A 10 1.01 43.23 12.12
CA ASP A 10 2.20 43.51 11.31
C ASP A 10 2.15 42.56 10.10
N ASP A 11 1.94 43.18 8.93
CA ASP A 11 1.95 42.58 7.60
C ASP A 11 3.18 43.16 6.89
N GLY A 12 4.06 42.30 6.40
CA GLY A 12 5.26 42.75 5.71
C GLY A 12 6.17 41.61 5.28
N GLY A 13 6.23 41.38 3.96
CA GLY A 13 7.45 40.89 3.32
C GLY A 13 7.26 39.76 2.33
N GLU A 14 6.71 40.12 1.18
CA GLU A 14 6.60 39.35 -0.06
C GLU A 14 7.97 39.26 -0.80
N GLU A 15 8.27 38.05 -1.32
CA GLU A 15 9.08 37.68 -2.51
C GLU A 15 10.56 38.17 -2.63
N VAL A 16 11.50 37.53 -3.33
CA VAL A 16 11.44 36.74 -4.58
C VAL A 16 12.65 35.81 -4.68
N GLU A 17 12.45 34.68 -5.36
CA GLU A 17 13.42 33.73 -5.90
C GLU A 17 14.22 34.31 -7.10
N ASP A 18 15.44 33.83 -7.34
CA ASP A 18 15.99 33.45 -8.67
C ASP A 18 17.40 32.87 -8.42
N GLY A 19 17.78 31.67 -8.87
CA GLY A 19 17.65 31.18 -10.23
C GLY A 19 19.08 30.98 -10.76
N GLY A 20 19.62 29.78 -10.55
CA GLY A 20 20.84 29.34 -11.22
C GLY A 20 20.47 28.54 -12.45
N ASP A 21 21.22 28.68 -13.55
CA ASP A 21 21.21 27.71 -14.62
C ASP A 21 22.61 27.54 -15.21
N GLY A 22 23.04 26.28 -15.16
CA GLY A 22 24.23 25.79 -15.85
C GLY A 22 23.87 25.34 -17.25
N GLU A 23 24.65 25.79 -18.22
CA GLU A 23 24.66 25.26 -19.57
C GLU A 23 25.73 24.17 -19.64
N ASN A 24 25.35 22.93 -19.95
CA ASN A 24 26.27 22.00 -20.61
C ASN A 24 25.49 21.07 -21.54
N GLU A 25 25.36 21.51 -22.78
CA GLU A 25 24.94 20.68 -23.92
C GLU A 25 26.08 19.76 -24.34
N GLN A 26 25.87 18.45 -24.28
CA GLN A 26 26.65 17.51 -25.09
C GLN A 26 25.73 16.44 -25.68
N SER A 27 25.40 16.68 -26.95
CA SER A 27 24.80 15.71 -27.87
C SER A 27 25.87 14.82 -28.53
N PRO A 28 25.48 13.70 -29.16
CA PRO A 28 26.23 12.44 -29.16
C PRO A 28 27.05 12.19 -30.44
N GLN A 29 28.02 11.28 -30.35
CA GLN A 29 28.62 10.63 -31.52
C GLN A 29 28.16 9.17 -31.62
N PRO A 30 27.58 8.75 -32.77
CA PRO A 30 27.37 7.36 -33.11
C PRO A 30 28.44 6.82 -34.09
N ASP A 31 28.35 5.51 -34.31
CA ASP A 31 28.84 4.72 -35.45
C ASP A 31 30.22 4.04 -35.35
N ALA A 32 30.17 2.71 -35.24
CA ALA A 32 30.61 1.75 -36.27
C ALA A 32 30.43 0.32 -35.70
N GLN A 33 29.55 -0.53 -36.26
CA GLN A 33 29.86 -1.54 -37.30
C GLN A 33 30.96 -2.53 -36.88
N ALA A 34 30.87 -3.86 -37.01
CA ALA A 34 29.95 -4.76 -37.70
C ALA A 34 30.31 -6.22 -37.31
N ALA A 35 29.52 -7.15 -37.84
CA ALA A 35 29.87 -8.52 -38.24
C ALA A 35 29.37 -9.69 -37.36
N ASP A 36 28.51 -10.43 -38.04
CA ASP A 36 27.78 -11.67 -37.80
C ASP A 36 28.71 -12.91 -37.77
N GLU A 37 28.49 -13.83 -36.83
CA GLU A 37 28.86 -15.24 -36.98
C GLU A 37 27.68 -16.14 -36.53
N PRO A 38 27.18 -17.05 -37.38
CA PRO A 38 26.12 -17.97 -37.02
C PRO A 38 26.69 -19.32 -36.56
N GLY A 39 26.38 -19.72 -35.32
CA GLY A 39 26.46 -21.13 -34.95
C GLY A 39 26.87 -21.44 -33.52
N LYS A 40 25.88 -21.53 -32.62
CA LYS A 40 25.85 -22.65 -31.66
C LYS A 40 24.44 -22.84 -31.12
N MET A 41 23.86 -23.98 -31.47
CA MET A 41 22.75 -24.59 -30.76
C MET A 41 23.20 -24.84 -29.31
N GLY A 42 22.88 -23.88 -28.43
CA GLY A 42 22.80 -24.12 -27.01
C GLY A 42 21.39 -24.65 -26.74
N ALA A 43 21.29 -25.91 -26.34
CA ALA A 43 20.09 -26.43 -25.71
C ALA A 43 19.79 -25.54 -24.49
N VAL A 44 18.82 -24.66 -24.62
CA VAL A 44 18.25 -23.94 -23.48
C VAL A 44 17.40 -24.96 -22.76
N SER A 45 17.94 -25.48 -21.66
CA SER A 45 17.18 -26.25 -20.68
C SER A 45 15.98 -25.41 -20.26
N ASN A 46 14.78 -25.82 -20.68
CA ASN A 46 13.50 -25.22 -20.30
C ASN A 46 13.11 -25.63 -18.87
N ASP A 47 14.02 -25.42 -17.93
CA ASP A 47 13.72 -25.43 -16.51
C ASP A 47 13.90 -24.00 -16.01
N ALA A 48 13.14 -23.08 -16.59
CA ALA A 48 12.88 -21.80 -15.94
C ALA A 48 12.09 -22.13 -14.67
N GLU A 49 12.80 -22.19 -13.54
CA GLU A 49 12.19 -22.07 -12.22
C GLU A 49 11.15 -20.96 -12.34
N LYS A 50 9.87 -21.30 -12.18
CA LYS A 50 8.79 -20.31 -12.19
C LYS A 50 9.17 -19.28 -11.14
N ASP A 51 9.47 -18.06 -11.56
CA ASP A 51 9.75 -16.96 -10.65
C ASP A 51 8.59 -16.91 -9.64
N PRO A 52 8.86 -17.10 -8.34
CA PRO A 52 7.83 -17.19 -7.32
C PRO A 52 7.01 -15.89 -7.21
N ASN A 53 7.47 -14.79 -7.82
CA ASN A 53 6.80 -13.50 -7.84
C ASN A 53 5.87 -13.29 -9.05
N ILE A 54 5.69 -14.30 -9.91
CA ILE A 54 4.73 -14.20 -11.01
C ILE A 54 3.31 -14.17 -10.46
N ILE A 55 2.58 -13.11 -10.79
CA ILE A 55 1.16 -12.96 -10.46
C ILE A 55 0.38 -14.04 -11.22
N GLN A 56 -0.19 -15.00 -10.48
CA GLN A 56 -0.88 -16.15 -11.07
C GLN A 56 -2.27 -15.80 -11.61
N ASN A 57 -2.91 -14.78 -11.03
CA ASN A 57 -4.20 -14.29 -11.49
C ASN A 57 -4.02 -12.98 -12.31
N PRO A 58 -4.19 -13.01 -13.63
CA PRO A 58 -4.01 -11.83 -14.47
C PRO A 58 -5.03 -10.73 -14.17
N GLU A 59 -6.20 -11.06 -13.62
CA GLU A 59 -7.25 -10.09 -13.31
C GLU A 59 -6.88 -9.17 -12.15
N ILE A 60 -5.97 -9.58 -11.27
CA ILE A 60 -5.48 -8.75 -10.15
C ILE A 60 -4.14 -8.07 -10.47
N ALA A 61 -3.54 -8.36 -11.63
CA ALA A 61 -2.22 -7.85 -11.98
C ALA A 61 -2.16 -6.31 -12.03
N PHE A 62 -3.28 -5.66 -12.39
CA PHE A 62 -3.37 -4.21 -12.43
C PHE A 62 -3.18 -3.55 -11.05
N ILE A 63 -3.49 -4.24 -9.95
CA ILE A 63 -3.32 -3.73 -8.58
C ILE A 63 -1.84 -3.42 -8.31
N PHE A 64 -0.94 -4.21 -8.88
CA PHE A 64 0.50 -4.10 -8.69
C PHE A 64 1.18 -3.15 -9.67
N ASN A 65 0.41 -2.48 -10.55
CA ASN A 65 0.96 -1.46 -11.44
C ASN A 65 1.15 -0.15 -10.66
N PRO A 66 2.39 0.36 -10.49
CA PRO A 66 2.64 1.61 -9.76
C PRO A 66 1.97 2.84 -10.40
N ASN A 67 1.65 2.75 -11.69
CA ASN A 67 0.97 3.80 -12.45
C ASN A 67 -0.54 3.60 -12.56
N ARG A 68 -1.13 2.62 -11.85
CA ARG A 68 -2.59 2.36 -11.84
C ARG A 68 -3.40 3.64 -11.56
N ASP A 69 -2.92 4.44 -10.61
CA ASP A 69 -3.60 5.65 -10.13
C ASP A 69 -3.13 6.92 -10.90
N ALA A 70 -2.57 6.76 -12.11
CA ALA A 70 -2.18 7.90 -12.95
C ALA A 70 -3.39 8.45 -13.72
N PHE A 71 -3.46 9.78 -13.82
CA PHE A 71 -4.51 10.48 -14.56
C PHE A 71 -4.68 9.88 -15.97
N PRO A 72 -5.92 9.60 -16.44
CA PRO A 72 -7.21 10.03 -15.90
C PRO A 72 -7.85 9.07 -14.87
N ALA A 73 -7.16 8.00 -14.46
CA ALA A 73 -7.70 7.09 -13.45
C ALA A 73 -7.69 7.76 -12.07
N LYS A 74 -8.78 7.58 -11.31
CA LYS A 74 -8.81 7.97 -9.90
C LYS A 74 -8.05 6.94 -9.04
N PRO A 75 -7.52 7.34 -7.88
CA PRO A 75 -6.82 6.40 -7.00
C PRO A 75 -7.73 5.27 -6.53
N TYR A 76 -7.17 4.08 -6.38
CA TYR A 76 -7.91 2.89 -5.92
C TYR A 76 -8.65 3.08 -4.59
N TYR A 77 -8.10 3.87 -3.65
CA TYR A 77 -8.78 4.14 -2.38
C TYR A 77 -10.03 5.04 -2.53
N GLU A 78 -10.26 5.61 -3.71
CA GLU A 78 -11.46 6.38 -4.09
C GLU A 78 -12.44 5.55 -4.96
N ASP A 79 -12.13 4.27 -5.21
CA ASP A 79 -12.97 3.34 -5.99
C ASP A 79 -14.15 2.75 -5.22
N GLY A 80 -14.31 3.10 -3.95
CA GLY A 80 -15.45 2.68 -3.14
C GLY A 80 -16.79 3.00 -3.82
N ALA A 81 -17.69 2.02 -3.84
CA ALA A 81 -19.03 2.18 -4.40
C ALA A 81 -20.00 2.64 -3.29
N PRO A 82 -20.50 3.90 -3.27
CA PRO A 82 -21.36 4.39 -2.18
C PRO A 82 -22.59 3.51 -1.93
N SER A 83 -23.11 2.90 -2.99
CA SER A 83 -24.25 1.99 -2.92
C SER A 83 -23.98 0.74 -2.06
N MET A 84 -22.72 0.39 -1.76
CA MET A 84 -22.33 -0.75 -0.95
C MET A 84 -22.44 -0.48 0.56
N TYR A 85 -22.48 0.78 1.01
CA TYR A 85 -22.46 1.13 2.44
C TYR A 85 -23.84 1.22 3.09
N SER A 86 -24.90 0.74 2.42
CA SER A 86 -26.20 0.52 3.08
C SER A 86 -26.09 -0.55 4.18
N ASN A 87 -26.87 -0.45 5.25
CA ASN A 87 -26.88 -1.42 6.35
C ASN A 87 -27.07 -2.87 5.88
N GLU A 88 -27.96 -3.11 4.90
CA GLU A 88 -28.20 -4.44 4.37
C GLU A 88 -26.96 -5.03 3.68
N LYS A 89 -26.30 -4.24 2.84
CA LYS A 89 -25.10 -4.70 2.13
C LYS A 89 -23.89 -4.82 3.06
N ALA A 90 -23.75 -3.94 4.05
CA ALA A 90 -22.73 -4.08 5.08
C ALA A 90 -22.90 -5.40 5.84
N ALA A 91 -24.13 -5.79 6.18
CA ALA A 91 -24.40 -7.09 6.80
C ALA A 91 -24.06 -8.27 5.87
N LYS A 92 -24.41 -8.17 4.58
CA LYS A 92 -24.05 -9.21 3.58
C LYS A 92 -22.55 -9.37 3.43
N ARG A 93 -21.79 -8.27 3.39
CA ARG A 93 -20.34 -8.34 3.33
C ARG A 93 -19.74 -8.92 4.60
N LYS A 94 -20.20 -8.48 5.77
CA LYS A 94 -19.78 -9.07 7.05
C LYS A 94 -20.02 -10.58 7.12
N ALA A 95 -21.10 -11.09 6.52
CA ALA A 95 -21.36 -12.52 6.44
C ALA A 95 -20.31 -13.29 5.63
N LEU A 96 -19.60 -12.65 4.69
CA LEU A 96 -18.49 -13.27 3.93
C LEU A 96 -17.33 -13.69 4.84
N MET A 97 -17.21 -13.12 6.03
CA MET A 97 -16.22 -13.50 7.03
C MET A 97 -16.35 -14.98 7.46
N GLU A 98 -17.53 -15.57 7.29
CA GLU A 98 -17.83 -16.98 7.59
C GLU A 98 -17.67 -17.91 6.39
N GLU A 99 -17.47 -17.37 5.18
CA GLU A 99 -17.33 -18.18 3.97
C GLU A 99 -16.00 -18.95 3.99
N PRO A 100 -15.98 -20.29 3.81
CA PRO A 100 -14.78 -21.09 3.97
C PRO A 100 -13.58 -20.61 3.14
N ILE A 101 -13.83 -20.18 1.90
CA ILE A 101 -12.79 -19.67 1.00
C ILE A 101 -12.17 -18.37 1.50
N VAL A 102 -12.96 -17.50 2.13
CA VAL A 102 -12.48 -16.24 2.72
C VAL A 102 -11.68 -16.54 3.97
N GLN A 103 -12.19 -17.43 4.83
CA GLN A 103 -11.47 -17.84 6.03
C GLN A 103 -10.10 -18.47 5.70
N GLU A 104 -10.06 -19.36 4.71
CA GLU A 104 -8.83 -19.99 4.23
C GLU A 104 -7.85 -18.94 3.70
N ALA A 105 -8.30 -18.06 2.81
CA ALA A 105 -7.45 -17.01 2.24
C ALA A 105 -6.88 -16.06 3.31
N ILE A 106 -7.68 -15.64 4.29
CA ILE A 106 -7.20 -14.77 5.37
C ILE A 106 -6.23 -15.53 6.28
N ARG A 107 -6.53 -16.76 6.66
CA ARG A 107 -5.62 -17.58 7.49
C ARG A 107 -4.29 -17.85 6.79
N ASP A 108 -4.33 -18.10 5.49
CA ASP A 108 -3.12 -18.24 4.67
C ASP A 108 -2.31 -16.96 4.67
N PHE A 109 -2.98 -15.80 4.55
CA PHE A 109 -2.32 -14.50 4.60
C PHE A 109 -1.74 -14.17 5.99
N MET A 110 -2.40 -14.59 7.07
CA MET A 110 -1.92 -14.43 8.44
C MET A 110 -0.56 -15.12 8.68
N ASN A 111 -0.22 -16.13 7.88
CA ASN A 111 1.10 -16.78 7.98
C ASN A 111 2.26 -15.79 7.75
N LEU A 112 2.05 -14.69 7.02
CA LEU A 112 3.07 -13.65 6.83
C LEU A 112 3.44 -12.88 8.12
N PHE A 113 2.58 -12.93 9.13
CA PHE A 113 2.78 -12.24 10.41
C PHE A 113 3.53 -13.09 11.43
N HIS A 114 3.87 -14.35 11.11
CA HIS A 114 4.63 -15.27 11.97
C HIS A 114 4.17 -15.22 13.44
N LEU A 115 2.90 -15.55 13.69
CA LEU A 115 2.33 -15.52 15.05
C LEU A 115 3.22 -16.28 16.04
N THR A 116 3.40 -15.71 17.23
CA THR A 116 4.14 -16.39 18.30
C THR A 116 3.40 -17.63 18.79
N SER A 117 4.05 -18.44 19.65
CA SER A 117 3.40 -19.59 20.30
C SER A 117 2.14 -19.23 21.10
N GLN A 118 2.00 -17.97 21.51
CA GLN A 118 0.83 -17.45 22.22
C GLN A 118 -0.26 -16.92 21.28
N LYS A 119 -0.11 -17.11 19.96
CA LYS A 119 -1.08 -16.62 18.95
C LYS A 119 -1.28 -15.11 19.00
N ILE A 120 -0.18 -14.38 19.19
CA ILE A 120 -0.13 -12.92 19.17
C ILE A 120 0.89 -12.42 18.15
N VAL A 121 0.65 -11.21 17.67
CA VAL A 121 1.52 -10.42 16.79
C VAL A 121 1.96 -9.15 17.51
N THR A 122 3.24 -8.83 17.46
CA THR A 122 3.78 -7.59 18.03
C THR A 122 3.54 -6.42 17.09
N ARG A 123 3.53 -5.21 17.65
CA ARG A 123 3.47 -3.96 16.89
C ARG A 123 4.44 -3.91 15.71
N ASP A 124 5.70 -4.25 15.93
CA ASP A 124 6.74 -4.16 14.89
C ASP A 124 6.42 -5.05 13.68
N VAL A 125 5.93 -6.27 13.93
CA VAL A 125 5.56 -7.20 12.86
C VAL A 125 4.31 -6.72 12.13
N TYR A 126 3.31 -6.25 12.87
CA TYR A 126 2.11 -5.65 12.31
C TYR A 126 2.45 -4.50 11.35
N PHE A 127 3.21 -3.52 11.83
CA PHE A 127 3.62 -2.35 11.04
C PHE A 127 4.42 -2.75 9.81
N LYS A 128 5.39 -3.66 9.96
CA LYS A 128 6.23 -4.10 8.84
C LYS A 128 5.40 -4.70 7.71
N VAL A 129 4.37 -5.49 8.01
CA VAL A 129 3.52 -6.11 6.99
C VAL A 129 2.54 -5.07 6.42
N PHE A 130 1.86 -4.29 7.27
CA PHE A 130 0.89 -3.29 6.82
C PHE A 130 1.51 -2.16 6.00
N ILE A 131 2.78 -1.76 6.26
CA ILE A 131 3.49 -0.78 5.42
C ILE A 131 3.63 -1.30 4.00
N LYS A 132 4.02 -2.57 3.83
CA LYS A 132 4.18 -3.18 2.50
C LYS A 132 2.85 -3.25 1.75
N ILE A 133 1.78 -3.65 2.45
CA ILE A 133 0.43 -3.64 1.90
C ILE A 133 0.04 -2.22 1.47
N GLY A 134 0.23 -1.24 2.36
CA GLY A 134 -0.08 0.15 2.10
C GLY A 134 0.66 0.73 0.90
N GLN A 135 1.94 0.39 0.71
CA GLN A 135 2.72 0.80 -0.45
C GLN A 135 2.21 0.20 -1.77
N ILE A 136 1.63 -1.00 -1.74
CA ILE A 136 1.00 -1.63 -2.91
C ILE A 136 -0.35 -0.99 -3.21
N LEU A 137 -1.16 -0.76 -2.16
CA LEU A 137 -2.52 -0.24 -2.31
C LEU A 137 -2.56 1.28 -2.55
N ARG A 138 -1.59 2.02 -2.02
CA ARG A 138 -1.45 3.48 -2.16
C ARG A 138 -0.01 3.89 -2.51
N PRO A 139 0.46 3.59 -3.74
CA PRO A 139 1.86 3.79 -4.13
C PRO A 139 2.32 5.26 -4.11
N LYS A 140 1.38 6.23 -4.08
CA LYS A 140 1.66 7.66 -4.05
C LYS A 140 1.49 8.31 -2.67
N THR A 141 1.14 7.53 -1.65
CA THR A 141 1.01 8.06 -0.28
C THR A 141 2.39 8.17 0.35
N GLU A 142 2.67 9.35 0.91
CA GLU A 142 3.92 9.60 1.63
C GLU A 142 4.08 8.65 2.82
N ALA A 143 5.33 8.26 3.09
CA ALA A 143 5.63 7.24 4.10
C ALA A 143 5.14 7.63 5.50
N GLU A 144 5.20 8.92 5.84
CA GLU A 144 4.73 9.45 7.13
C GLU A 144 3.22 9.33 7.30
N ASP A 145 2.46 9.63 6.25
CA ASP A 145 1.00 9.54 6.28
C ASP A 145 0.54 8.08 6.29
N LEU A 146 1.23 7.21 5.56
CA LEU A 146 0.97 5.78 5.63
C LEU A 146 1.24 5.22 7.04
N GLN A 147 2.31 5.66 7.70
CA GLN A 147 2.60 5.27 9.08
C GLN A 147 1.54 5.76 10.07
N LYS A 148 1.00 6.98 9.90
CA LYS A 148 -0.09 7.50 10.74
C LYS A 148 -1.34 6.63 10.60
N LEU A 149 -1.76 6.31 9.37
CA LEU A 149 -2.92 5.45 9.10
C LEU A 149 -2.75 4.07 9.74
N ILE A 150 -1.60 3.43 9.55
CA ILE A 150 -1.33 2.10 10.12
C ILE A 150 -1.30 2.15 11.65
N LYS A 151 -0.80 3.26 12.23
CA LYS A 151 -0.82 3.45 13.68
C LYS A 151 -2.24 3.59 14.21
N GLU A 152 -3.10 4.35 13.55
CA GLU A 152 -4.51 4.49 13.93
C GLU A 152 -5.25 3.16 13.88
N ASP A 153 -5.01 2.36 12.83
CA ASP A 153 -5.54 1.00 12.71
C ASP A 153 -5.02 0.10 13.84
N PHE A 154 -3.72 0.10 14.09
CA PHE A 154 -3.13 -0.70 15.16
C PHE A 154 -3.69 -0.31 16.53
N ASP A 155 -3.81 0.99 16.84
CA ASP A 155 -4.31 1.44 18.14
C ASP A 155 -5.78 1.03 18.34
N ARG A 156 -6.59 1.07 17.28
CA ARG A 156 -7.97 0.58 17.29
C ARG A 156 -8.03 -0.92 17.56
N ASP A 157 -7.20 -1.69 16.87
CA ASP A 157 -7.18 -3.15 16.98
C ASP A 157 -6.59 -3.64 18.30
N ASN A 158 -5.53 -2.98 18.79
CA ASN A 158 -4.91 -3.23 20.08
C ASN A 158 -5.90 -2.90 21.21
N GLY A 159 -6.69 -1.84 21.05
CA GLY A 159 -7.64 -1.36 22.04
C GLY A 159 -6.92 -0.96 23.33
N ASN A 160 -7.43 -1.41 24.49
CA ASN A 160 -6.84 -1.10 25.79
C ASN A 160 -5.69 -2.04 26.21
N ASN A 161 -5.11 -2.81 25.27
CA ASN A 161 -4.04 -3.75 25.58
C ASN A 161 -2.71 -3.01 25.81
N GLN A 162 -2.16 -3.11 27.03
CA GLN A 162 -0.91 -2.44 27.41
C GLN A 162 0.35 -3.11 26.84
N GLN A 163 0.21 -4.29 26.25
CA GLN A 163 1.35 -5.07 25.73
C GLN A 163 1.71 -4.73 24.29
N ASP A 164 1.02 -3.78 23.63
CA ASP A 164 1.22 -3.44 22.21
C ASP A 164 1.24 -4.69 21.31
N THR A 165 0.23 -5.56 21.48
CA THR A 165 0.10 -6.83 20.76
C THR A 165 -1.33 -7.07 20.29
N ILE A 166 -1.45 -7.71 19.14
CA ILE A 166 -2.71 -8.09 18.52
C ILE A 166 -2.88 -9.61 18.62
N THR A 167 -4.05 -10.07 19.05
CA THR A 167 -4.38 -11.51 19.09
C THR A 167 -4.69 -12.03 17.69
N GLU A 168 -4.59 -13.35 17.48
CA GLU A 168 -4.97 -14.01 16.22
C GLU A 168 -6.38 -13.62 15.74
N GLU A 169 -7.36 -13.59 16.64
CA GLU A 169 -8.74 -13.19 16.33
C GLU A 169 -8.86 -11.73 15.87
N LYS A 170 -8.13 -10.83 16.55
CA LYS A 170 -8.12 -9.41 16.18
C LYS A 170 -7.42 -9.21 14.85
N LEU A 171 -6.29 -9.86 14.62
CA LEU A 171 -5.59 -9.81 13.34
C LEU A 171 -6.46 -10.33 12.19
N TYR A 172 -7.18 -11.42 12.40
CA TYR A 172 -8.14 -11.95 11.43
C TYR A 172 -9.20 -10.89 11.07
N SER A 173 -9.75 -10.22 12.09
CA SER A 173 -10.73 -9.15 11.90
C SER A 173 -10.12 -7.95 11.16
N SER A 174 -8.92 -7.50 11.54
CA SER A 174 -8.19 -6.42 10.88
C SER A 174 -7.94 -6.69 9.40
N LEU A 175 -7.54 -7.92 9.06
CA LEU A 175 -7.29 -8.31 7.67
C LEU A 175 -8.59 -8.42 6.85
N PHE A 176 -9.68 -8.87 7.48
CA PHE A 176 -11.00 -8.84 6.85
C PHE A 176 -11.46 -7.41 6.61
N GLU A 177 -11.33 -6.51 7.59
CA GLU A 177 -11.68 -5.08 7.46
C GLU A 177 -10.82 -4.39 6.39
N LEU A 178 -9.53 -4.70 6.32
CA LEU A 178 -8.64 -4.25 5.26
C LEU A 178 -9.13 -4.68 3.87
N ALA A 179 -9.65 -5.91 3.73
CA ALA A 179 -10.25 -6.34 2.47
C ALA A 179 -11.61 -5.66 2.22
N ASP A 180 -12.48 -5.55 3.23
CA ASP A 180 -13.84 -5.00 3.08
C ASP A 180 -13.88 -3.50 2.81
N LEU A 181 -13.02 -2.72 3.48
CA LEU A 181 -12.98 -1.26 3.36
C LEU A 181 -12.35 -0.80 2.04
N TRP A 182 -11.61 -1.68 1.37
CA TRP A 182 -10.85 -1.37 0.17
C TRP A 182 -11.44 -2.03 -1.09
N CYS A 183 -12.76 -2.31 -1.05
CA CYS A 183 -13.61 -2.77 -2.15
C CYS A 183 -14.85 -1.88 -2.32
#